data_AF-A0A0B8ZAT6-F1
#
_entry.id   AF-A0A0B8ZAT6-F1
#
_cell.length_a   1.000
_cell.length_b   1.000
_cell.length_c   1.000
_cell.angle_alpha   90.00
_cell.angle_beta   90.00
_cell.angle_gamma   90.00
#
_symmetry.space_group_name_H-M   'P 1'
#
loop_
_entity.id
_entity.type
_entity.pdbx_description
1 polymer ?
#
loop_
_entity_poly.entity_id
_entity_poly.type
_entity_poly.pdbx_seq_one_letter_code
_entity_poly.pdbx_strand_id
1 'polypeptide(L)'
;MTNAHTSKTANGWRIAGWGSLLALLLLPALAMQLTPEVNWTAGDFVFAALLLGFIGAVCELAARYAQAGTQRVGYILAGVAAFLTVWSNAAVGIIGDDNSVNALFFLMVVVGMAVAVACRFRPRAMRWIALCLAAGQYAAGVVALNQMPGHAVEWGVLTFFALLWLAVAWCHHRAELA
;
A
#
# COMPACT_ATOMS: atom_id res chain seq x y z
N MET A 1 -18.53 32.88 34.31
CA MET A 1 -19.03 31.58 33.80
C MET A 1 -18.49 31.42 32.38
N THR A 2 -17.37 30.72 32.21
CA THR A 2 -16.64 30.65 30.94
C THR A 2 -17.13 29.46 30.12
N ASN A 3 -17.59 29.73 28.91
CA ASN A 3 -18.19 28.76 27.99
C ASN A 3 -17.21 27.64 27.62
N ALA A 4 -17.59 26.40 27.90
CA ALA A 4 -16.93 25.24 27.35
C ALA A 4 -17.30 25.12 25.86
N HIS A 5 -16.40 25.58 24.97
CA HIS A 5 -16.44 25.17 23.58
C HIS A 5 -16.03 23.69 23.50
N THR A 6 -17.01 22.80 23.67
CA THR A 6 -16.84 21.39 23.32
C THR A 6 -16.66 21.31 21.81
N SER A 7 -15.39 21.21 21.38
CA SER A 7 -15.04 21.05 19.98
C SER A 7 -15.69 19.77 19.43
N LYS A 8 -16.76 19.92 18.62
CA LYS A 8 -17.43 18.85 17.87
C LYS A 8 -16.57 18.26 16.73
N THR A 9 -15.28 18.52 16.69
CA THR A 9 -14.39 18.18 15.55
C THR A 9 -13.62 16.86 15.74
N ALA A 10 -13.80 16.14 16.84
CA ALA A 10 -12.96 14.98 17.17
C ALA A 10 -13.12 13.74 16.26
N ASN A 11 -14.08 13.71 15.31
CA ASN A 11 -14.29 12.53 14.45
C ASN A 11 -14.51 12.81 12.95
N GLY A 12 -14.44 14.06 12.50
CA GLY A 12 -14.74 14.42 11.10
C GLY A 12 -13.79 13.75 10.10
N TRP A 13 -12.50 13.70 10.42
CA TRP A 13 -11.49 13.10 9.54
C TRP A 13 -11.64 11.57 9.42
N ARG A 14 -12.10 10.88 10.47
CA ARG A 14 -12.35 9.43 10.43
C ARG A 14 -13.56 9.12 9.56
N ILE A 15 -14.63 9.89 9.75
CA ILE A 15 -15.85 9.76 8.93
C ILE A 15 -15.50 10.02 7.46
N ALA A 16 -14.74 11.09 7.18
CA ALA A 16 -14.29 11.37 5.82
C ALA A 16 -13.42 10.24 5.26
N GLY A 17 -12.40 9.79 6.00
CA GLY A 17 -11.48 8.74 5.56
C GLY A 17 -12.18 7.40 5.26
N TRP A 18 -12.93 6.87 6.23
CA TRP A 18 -13.66 5.61 6.05
C TRP A 18 -14.81 5.76 5.04
N GLY A 19 -15.48 6.92 5.00
CA GLY A 19 -16.48 7.23 3.99
C GLY A 19 -15.93 7.25 2.57
N SER A 20 -14.72 7.81 2.36
CA SER A 20 -14.05 7.79 1.06
C SER A 20 -13.64 6.38 0.63
N LEU A 21 -13.15 5.54 1.55
CA LEU A 21 -12.83 4.14 1.24
C LEU A 21 -14.08 3.33 0.87
N LEU A 22 -15.19 3.54 1.59
CA LEU A 22 -16.48 2.93 1.25
C LEU A 22 -16.98 3.42 -0.11
N ALA A 23 -16.90 4.72 -0.37
CA ALA A 23 -17.29 5.29 -1.66
C ALA A 23 -16.49 4.68 -2.81
N LEU A 24 -15.17 4.52 -2.63
CA LEU A 24 -14.29 3.88 -3.62
C LEU A 24 -14.67 2.41 -3.85
N LEU A 25 -15.03 1.66 -2.81
CA LEU A 25 -15.50 0.27 -2.92
C LEU A 25 -16.87 0.17 -3.63
N LEU A 26 -17.71 1.19 -3.52
CA LEU A 26 -19.02 1.23 -4.19
C LEU A 26 -18.93 1.61 -5.67
N LEU A 27 -17.82 2.19 -6.13
CA LEU A 27 -17.67 2.59 -7.54
C LEU A 27 -17.86 1.42 -8.52
N PRO A 28 -17.22 0.24 -8.34
CA PRO A 28 -17.46 -0.91 -9.22
C PRO A 28 -18.90 -1.41 -9.14
N ALA A 29 -19.52 -1.42 -7.95
CA ALA A 29 -20.90 -1.88 -7.79
C ALA A 29 -21.89 -0.99 -8.55
N LEU A 30 -21.68 0.33 -8.52
CA LEU A 30 -22.47 1.27 -9.31
C LEU A 30 -22.16 1.13 -10.81
N ALA A 31 -20.90 0.98 -11.19
CA ALA A 31 -20.50 0.82 -12.59
C ALA A 31 -21.11 -0.44 -13.23
N MET A 32 -21.20 -1.56 -12.49
CA MET A 32 -21.87 -2.79 -12.94
C MET A 32 -23.36 -2.61 -13.26
N GLN A 33 -24.02 -1.57 -12.70
CA GLN A 33 -25.41 -1.23 -13.05
C GLN A 33 -25.52 -0.39 -14.34
N LEU A 34 -24.41 0.21 -14.77
CA LEU A 34 -24.36 1.16 -15.88
C LEU A 34 -23.72 0.56 -17.14
N THR A 35 -22.79 -0.38 -16.98
CA THR A 35 -22.05 -1.00 -18.10
C THR A 35 -21.66 -2.44 -17.81
N PRO A 36 -21.68 -3.34 -18.82
CA PRO A 36 -21.14 -4.69 -18.68
C PRO A 36 -19.60 -4.75 -18.66
N GLU A 37 -18.90 -3.65 -18.95
CA GLU A 37 -17.43 -3.59 -18.97
C GLU A 37 -16.80 -3.80 -17.58
N VAL A 38 -17.52 -3.44 -16.52
CA VAL A 38 -17.13 -3.74 -15.14
C VAL A 38 -17.89 -4.98 -14.71
N ASN A 39 -17.17 -6.04 -14.33
CA ASN A 39 -17.77 -7.30 -13.92
C ASN A 39 -17.05 -7.88 -12.70
N TRP A 40 -17.28 -7.29 -11.53
CA TRP A 40 -16.68 -7.75 -10.28
C TRP A 40 -17.49 -8.89 -9.67
N THR A 41 -16.79 -9.93 -9.25
CA THR A 41 -17.35 -11.01 -8.44
C THR A 41 -17.42 -10.60 -6.97
N ALA A 42 -18.13 -11.38 -6.15
CA ALA A 42 -18.12 -11.20 -4.70
C ALA A 42 -16.70 -11.28 -4.11
N GLY A 43 -15.82 -12.10 -4.70
CA GLY A 43 -14.42 -12.22 -4.29
C GLY A 43 -13.64 -10.91 -4.50
N ASP A 44 -13.88 -10.21 -5.60
CA ASP A 44 -13.22 -8.94 -5.91
C ASP A 44 -13.62 -7.85 -4.92
N PHE A 45 -14.90 -7.80 -4.54
CA PHE A 45 -15.36 -6.89 -3.48
C PHE A 45 -14.74 -7.20 -2.12
N VAL A 46 -14.62 -8.47 -1.75
CA VAL A 46 -13.97 -8.87 -0.49
C VAL A 46 -12.49 -8.48 -0.51
N PHE A 47 -11.79 -8.79 -1.61
CA PHE A 47 -10.38 -8.43 -1.79
C PHE A 47 -10.17 -6.92 -1.69
N ALA A 48 -10.95 -6.13 -2.43
CA ALA A 48 -10.85 -4.66 -2.39
C ALA A 48 -11.22 -4.11 -1.01
N ALA A 49 -12.24 -4.66 -0.33
CA ALA A 49 -12.61 -4.23 1.01
C ALA A 49 -11.48 -4.49 2.03
N LEU A 50 -10.82 -5.64 1.96
CA LEU A 50 -9.66 -5.96 2.80
C LEU A 50 -8.49 -5.02 2.53
N LEU A 51 -8.19 -4.75 1.25
CA LEU A 51 -7.07 -3.90 0.84
C LEU A 51 -7.31 -2.42 1.17
N LEU A 52 -8.53 -1.92 0.98
CA LEU A 52 -8.95 -0.58 1.40
C LEU A 52 -9.01 -0.46 2.94
N GLY A 53 -9.54 -1.48 3.61
CA GLY A 53 -9.55 -1.56 5.06
C GLY A 53 -8.13 -1.57 5.65
N PHE A 54 -7.19 -2.24 4.98
CA PHE A 54 -5.77 -2.25 5.35
C PHE A 54 -5.18 -0.83 5.33
N ILE A 55 -5.35 -0.07 4.26
CA ILE A 55 -4.79 1.31 4.22
C ILE A 55 -5.47 2.23 5.23
N GLY A 56 -6.78 2.08 5.46
CA GLY A 56 -7.50 2.77 6.52
C GLY A 56 -6.96 2.44 7.91
N ALA A 57 -6.70 1.16 8.19
CA ALA A 57 -6.10 0.69 9.44
C ALA A 57 -4.68 1.22 9.64
N VAL A 58 -3.84 1.25 8.59
CA VAL A 58 -2.49 1.85 8.67
C VAL A 58 -2.57 3.32 9.06
N CYS A 59 -3.46 4.10 8.45
CA CYS A 59 -3.67 5.51 8.78
C CYS A 59 -4.12 5.70 10.25
N GLU A 60 -5.06 4.87 10.73
CA GLU A 60 -5.51 4.91 12.13
C GLU A 60 -4.39 4.53 13.10
N LEU A 61 -3.65 3.46 12.83
CA LEU A 61 -2.54 3.01 13.68
C LEU A 61 -1.41 4.04 13.71
N ALA A 62 -1.06 4.62 12.56
CA ALA A 62 -0.06 5.69 12.49
C ALA A 62 -0.51 6.96 13.22
N ALA A 63 -1.79 7.33 13.13
CA ALA A 63 -2.34 8.47 13.87
C ALA A 63 -2.34 8.23 15.39
N ARG A 64 -2.58 6.99 15.83
CA ARG A 64 -2.67 6.62 17.27
C ARG A 64 -1.32 6.38 17.92
N TYR A 65 -0.39 5.74 17.22
CA TYR A 65 0.84 5.20 17.84
C TYR A 65 2.14 5.81 17.30
N ALA A 66 2.14 6.45 16.14
CA ALA A 66 3.37 7.05 15.59
C ALA A 66 3.56 8.50 16.07
N GLN A 67 4.82 8.84 16.36
CA GLN A 67 5.22 10.22 16.64
C GLN A 67 4.94 11.10 15.42
N ALA A 68 4.53 12.34 15.68
CA ALA A 68 4.25 13.31 14.63
C ALA A 68 5.50 13.60 13.79
N GLY A 69 5.29 14.04 12.55
CA GLY A 69 6.37 14.31 11.60
C GLY A 69 6.79 13.06 10.83
N THR A 70 8.10 12.89 10.62
CA THR A 70 8.65 11.94 9.65
C THR A 70 8.31 10.47 9.97
N GLN A 71 8.17 10.11 11.25
CA GLN A 71 7.83 8.74 11.63
C GLN A 71 6.42 8.37 11.17
N ARG A 72 5.42 9.22 11.44
CA ARG A 72 4.03 9.02 10.98
C ARG A 72 3.94 9.01 9.47
N VAL A 73 4.61 9.94 8.79
CA VAL A 73 4.66 9.98 7.32
C VAL A 73 5.25 8.69 6.76
N GLY A 74 6.32 8.17 7.36
CA GLY A 74 6.94 6.90 6.95
C GLY A 74 5.97 5.71 6.99
N TYR A 75 5.20 5.55 8.07
CA TYR A 75 4.21 4.46 8.15
C TYR A 75 3.07 4.60 7.17
N ILE A 76 2.54 5.81 6.98
CA ILE A 76 1.48 6.06 6.00
C ILE A 76 2.00 5.78 4.60
N LEU A 77 3.19 6.26 4.26
CA LEU A 77 3.81 6.04 2.95
C LEU A 77 4.11 4.56 2.71
N ALA A 78 4.53 3.80 3.73
CA ALA A 78 4.70 2.35 3.64
C ALA A 78 3.38 1.63 3.34
N GLY A 79 2.29 2.04 4.01
CA GLY A 79 0.95 1.53 3.72
C GLY A 79 0.51 1.83 2.30
N VAL A 80 0.73 3.07 1.83
CA VAL A 80 0.38 3.49 0.46
C VAL A 80 1.21 2.71 -0.57
N ALA A 81 2.52 2.55 -0.35
CA ALA A 81 3.38 1.77 -1.25
C ALA A 81 2.94 0.31 -1.33
N ALA A 82 2.63 -0.32 -0.19
CA ALA A 82 2.07 -1.67 -0.15
C ALA A 82 0.72 -1.77 -0.87
N PHE A 83 -0.19 -0.83 -0.58
CA PHE A 83 -1.51 -0.75 -1.21
C PHE A 83 -1.39 -0.64 -2.72
N LEU A 84 -0.61 0.32 -3.23
CA LEU A 84 -0.44 0.53 -4.67
C LEU A 84 0.23 -0.67 -5.34
N THR A 85 1.23 -1.28 -4.70
CA THR A 85 1.89 -2.48 -5.24
C THR A 85 0.88 -3.61 -5.44
N VAL A 86 0.07 -3.91 -4.41
CA VAL A 86 -0.94 -4.97 -4.47
C VAL A 86 -2.08 -4.61 -5.43
N TRP A 87 -2.58 -3.37 -5.35
CA TRP A 87 -3.71 -2.90 -6.17
C TRP A 87 -3.36 -2.88 -7.65
N SER A 88 -2.24 -2.27 -8.03
CA SER A 88 -1.78 -2.23 -9.42
C SER A 88 -1.51 -3.63 -9.94
N ASN A 89 -0.85 -4.48 -9.15
CA ASN A 89 -0.58 -5.85 -9.58
C ASN A 89 -1.85 -6.68 -9.77
N ALA A 90 -2.85 -6.54 -8.88
CA ALA A 90 -4.13 -7.22 -9.03
C ALA A 90 -4.96 -6.68 -10.20
N ALA A 91 -4.86 -5.38 -10.51
CA ALA A 91 -5.66 -4.73 -11.54
C ALA A 91 -5.12 -4.96 -12.95
N VAL A 92 -3.80 -4.86 -13.13
CA VAL A 92 -3.18 -4.88 -14.47
C VAL A 92 -2.08 -5.92 -14.65
N GLY A 93 -1.61 -6.58 -13.59
CA GLY A 93 -0.41 -7.43 -13.63
C GLY A 93 0.83 -6.61 -14.00
N ILE A 94 1.67 -6.24 -13.03
CA ILE A 94 2.79 -5.32 -13.28
C ILE A 94 3.75 -5.85 -14.36
N ILE A 95 3.85 -7.18 -14.51
CA ILE A 95 4.72 -7.88 -15.48
C ILE A 95 3.89 -8.50 -16.63
N GLY A 96 2.63 -8.10 -16.82
CA GLY A 96 1.73 -8.70 -17.81
C GLY A 96 1.04 -9.97 -17.30
N ASP A 97 0.64 -10.87 -18.20
CA ASP A 97 -0.31 -11.96 -17.88
C ASP A 97 0.29 -13.18 -17.13
N ASP A 98 1.60 -13.19 -16.84
CA ASP A 98 2.23 -14.32 -16.13
C ASP A 98 1.99 -14.26 -14.61
N ASN A 99 1.11 -15.13 -14.14
CA ASN A 99 0.74 -15.23 -12.73
C ASN A 99 1.92 -15.59 -11.79
N SER A 100 2.96 -16.28 -12.28
CA SER A 100 4.07 -16.75 -11.45
C SER A 100 5.01 -15.61 -11.04
N VAL A 101 5.31 -14.69 -11.95
CA VAL A 101 6.15 -13.53 -11.68
C VAL A 101 5.36 -12.47 -10.92
N ASN A 102 4.09 -12.26 -11.28
CA ASN A 102 3.23 -11.31 -10.56
C ASN A 102 2.98 -11.74 -9.10
N ALA A 103 3.04 -13.05 -8.78
CA ALA A 103 2.97 -13.54 -7.41
C ALA A 103 4.09 -12.99 -6.50
N LEU A 104 5.25 -12.63 -7.07
CA LEU A 104 6.36 -12.04 -6.31
C LEU A 104 5.98 -10.70 -5.67
N PHE A 105 5.13 -9.89 -6.30
CA PHE A 105 4.66 -8.61 -5.75
C PHE A 105 3.72 -8.79 -4.57
N PHE A 106 2.86 -9.81 -4.59
CA PHE A 106 2.07 -10.16 -3.41
C PHE A 106 2.96 -10.72 -2.30
N LEU A 107 3.88 -11.63 -2.66
CA LEU A 107 4.79 -12.26 -1.71
C LEU A 107 5.68 -11.24 -0.99
N MET A 108 6.27 -10.29 -1.73
CA MET A 108 7.14 -9.27 -1.13
C MET A 108 6.39 -8.42 -0.10
N VAL A 109 5.14 -8.03 -0.39
CA VAL A 109 4.33 -7.22 0.53
C VAL A 109 3.92 -8.03 1.77
N VAL A 110 3.50 -9.30 1.59
CA VAL A 110 3.13 -10.18 2.71
C VAL A 110 4.33 -10.47 3.61
N VAL A 111 5.48 -10.81 3.02
CA VAL A 111 6.73 -11.06 3.76
C VAL A 111 7.19 -9.78 4.46
N GLY A 112 7.18 -8.63 3.75
CA GLY A 112 7.53 -7.34 4.32
C GLY A 112 6.64 -6.98 5.52
N MET A 113 5.34 -7.24 5.42
CA MET A 113 4.38 -7.06 6.52
C MET A 113 4.67 -7.98 7.70
N ALA A 114 4.89 -9.28 7.44
CA ALA A 114 5.21 -10.26 8.48
C ALA A 114 6.50 -9.89 9.23
N VAL A 115 7.55 -9.49 8.50
CA VAL A 115 8.81 -9.03 9.08
C VAL A 115 8.61 -7.72 9.84
N ALA A 116 7.80 -6.79 9.34
CA ALA A 116 7.48 -5.55 10.04
C ALA A 116 6.79 -5.82 11.39
N VAL A 117 5.82 -6.73 11.43
CA VAL A 117 5.14 -7.17 12.66
C VAL A 117 6.13 -7.86 13.61
N ALA A 118 6.95 -8.78 13.12
CA ALA A 118 7.96 -9.50 13.92
C ALA A 118 9.00 -8.53 14.53
N CYS A 119 9.41 -7.52 13.77
CA CYS A 119 10.31 -6.47 14.22
C CYS A 119 9.61 -5.37 15.03
N ARG A 120 8.31 -5.50 15.30
CA ARG A 120 7.47 -4.53 16.03
C ARG A 120 7.52 -3.12 15.44
N PHE A 121 7.58 -3.03 14.11
CA PHE A 121 7.60 -1.77 13.36
C PHE A 121 8.74 -0.81 13.75
N ARG A 122 9.87 -1.30 14.31
CA ARG A 122 11.00 -0.43 14.68
C ARG A 122 11.52 0.35 13.46
N PRO A 123 11.82 1.67 13.57
CA PRO A 123 12.26 2.48 12.43
C PRO A 123 13.45 1.89 11.68
N ARG A 124 14.48 1.40 12.39
CA ARG A 124 15.64 0.74 11.79
C ARG A 124 15.24 -0.47 10.93
N ALA A 125 14.34 -1.31 11.42
CA ALA A 125 13.88 -2.49 10.68
C ALA A 125 13.05 -2.08 9.46
N MET A 126 12.12 -1.13 9.63
CA MET A 126 11.30 -0.60 8.54
C MET A 126 12.13 -0.01 7.40
N ARG A 127 13.23 0.69 7.71
CA ARG A 127 14.18 1.17 6.71
C ARG A 127 14.74 0.03 5.86
N TRP A 128 15.23 -1.04 6.48
CA TRP A 128 15.82 -2.17 5.77
C TRP A 128 14.78 -2.96 4.97
N ILE A 129 13.58 -3.18 5.55
CA ILE A 129 12.46 -3.79 4.82
C ILE A 129 12.17 -2.99 3.55
N ALA A 130 12.05 -1.67 3.66
CA ALA A 130 11.76 -0.81 2.52
C ALA A 130 12.88 -0.84 1.46
N LEU A 131 14.16 -0.85 1.87
CA LEU A 131 15.28 -1.04 0.93
C LEU A 131 15.21 -2.39 0.21
N CYS A 132 14.89 -3.47 0.94
CA CYS A 132 14.71 -4.80 0.35
C CYS A 132 13.53 -4.83 -0.63
N LEU A 133 12.42 -4.16 -0.33
CA LEU A 133 11.25 -4.07 -1.22
C LEU A 133 11.55 -3.23 -2.46
N ALA A 134 12.35 -2.16 -2.34
CA ALA A 134 12.82 -1.39 -3.48
C ALA A 134 13.71 -2.24 -4.42
N ALA A 135 14.67 -2.98 -3.85
CA ALA A 135 15.51 -3.90 -4.62
C ALA A 135 14.68 -5.05 -5.22
N GLY A 136 13.66 -5.51 -4.49
CA GLY A 136 12.71 -6.54 -4.92
C GLY A 136 11.97 -6.19 -6.21
N GLN A 137 11.70 -4.90 -6.47
CA GLN A 137 11.09 -4.46 -7.74
C GLN A 137 11.96 -4.85 -8.94
N TYR A 138 13.25 -4.52 -8.88
CA TYR A 138 14.18 -4.85 -9.96
C TYR A 138 14.46 -6.35 -10.03
N ALA A 139 14.52 -7.04 -8.88
CA ALA A 139 14.65 -8.49 -8.85
C ALA A 139 13.47 -9.17 -9.57
N ALA A 140 12.24 -8.71 -9.37
CA ALA A 140 11.07 -9.21 -10.09
C ALA A 140 11.19 -8.97 -11.61
N GLY A 141 11.68 -7.79 -12.03
CA GLY A 141 11.96 -7.51 -13.44
C GLY A 141 13.03 -8.41 -14.05
N VAL A 142 14.11 -8.71 -13.32
CA VAL A 142 15.13 -9.66 -13.77
C VAL A 142 14.55 -11.08 -13.86
N VAL A 143 13.73 -11.49 -12.89
CA VAL A 143 13.05 -12.78 -12.93
C VAL A 143 12.11 -12.86 -14.14
N ALA A 144 11.39 -11.78 -14.46
CA ALA A 144 10.55 -11.69 -15.65
C ALA A 144 11.35 -11.94 -16.94
N LEU A 145 12.51 -11.29 -17.10
CA LEU A 145 13.38 -11.51 -18.27
C LEU A 145 13.82 -12.96 -18.43
N ASN A 146 14.01 -13.69 -17.32
CA ASN A 146 14.44 -15.08 -17.36
C ASN A 146 13.29 -16.05 -17.61
N GLN A 147 12.12 -15.80 -17.02
CA GLN A 147 10.95 -16.70 -17.12
C GLN A 147 10.08 -16.44 -18.35
N MET A 148 10.15 -15.24 -18.93
CA MET A 148 9.34 -14.82 -20.08
C MET A 148 10.23 -14.35 -21.24
N PRO A 149 10.84 -15.27 -22.02
CA PRO A 149 11.70 -14.91 -23.15
C PRO A 149 10.96 -14.03 -24.18
N GLY A 150 11.55 -12.88 -24.51
CA GLY A 150 10.96 -11.92 -25.47
C GLY A 150 9.96 -10.94 -24.86
N HIS A 151 9.61 -11.07 -23.58
CA HIS A 151 8.78 -10.09 -22.88
C HIS A 151 9.57 -8.82 -22.56
N ALA A 152 9.01 -7.65 -22.88
CA ALA A 152 9.60 -6.36 -22.56
C ALA A 152 9.15 -5.93 -21.15
N VAL A 153 10.11 -5.83 -20.23
CA VAL A 153 9.83 -5.38 -18.86
C VAL A 153 9.67 -3.87 -18.82
N GLU A 154 8.57 -3.41 -18.24
CA GLU A 154 8.26 -1.99 -18.01
C GLU A 154 9.07 -1.42 -16.84
N TRP A 155 10.38 -1.25 -17.03
CA TRP A 155 11.31 -0.78 -15.99
C TRP A 155 10.92 0.56 -15.37
N GLY A 156 10.20 1.43 -16.10
CA GLY A 156 9.68 2.69 -15.57
C GLY A 156 8.69 2.48 -14.42
N VAL A 157 7.80 1.49 -14.54
CA VAL A 157 6.82 1.15 -13.50
C VAL A 157 7.53 0.59 -12.26
N LEU A 158 8.50 -0.31 -12.46
CA LEU A 158 9.29 -0.86 -11.36
C LEU A 158 10.12 0.23 -10.64
N THR A 159 10.65 1.19 -11.42
CA THR A 159 11.38 2.34 -10.87
C THR A 159 10.46 3.21 -10.03
N PHE A 160 9.23 3.47 -10.47
CA PHE A 160 8.24 4.22 -9.69
C PHE A 160 7.98 3.56 -8.33
N PHE A 161 7.72 2.25 -8.29
CA PHE A 161 7.52 1.53 -7.04
C PHE A 161 8.79 1.49 -6.17
N ALA A 162 9.96 1.32 -6.78
CA ALA A 162 11.22 1.36 -6.06
C ALA A 162 11.46 2.72 -5.39
N LEU A 163 11.16 3.82 -6.08
CA LEU A 163 11.26 5.18 -5.52
C LEU A 163 10.29 5.40 -4.36
N LEU A 164 9.06 4.87 -4.42
CA LEU A 164 8.14 4.90 -3.28
C LEU A 164 8.73 4.19 -2.07
N TRP A 165 9.29 2.99 -2.26
CA TRP A 165 9.95 2.25 -1.17
C TRP A 165 11.22 2.94 -0.66
N LEU A 166 11.99 3.59 -1.52
CA LEU A 166 13.15 4.39 -1.11
C LEU A 166 12.74 5.63 -0.30
N ALA A 167 11.63 6.27 -0.65
CA ALA A 167 11.07 7.37 0.15
C ALA A 167 10.63 6.89 1.54
N VAL A 168 10.02 5.70 1.64
CA VAL A 168 9.73 5.03 2.93
C VAL A 168 11.01 4.79 3.73
N ALA A 169 12.04 4.24 3.10
CA ALA A 169 13.33 3.98 3.72
C ALA A 169 13.96 5.28 4.27
N TRP A 170 13.88 6.37 3.49
CA TRP A 170 14.36 7.68 3.90
C TRP A 170 13.60 8.25 5.10
N CYS A 171 12.27 8.15 5.12
CA CYS A 171 11.47 8.58 6.26
C CYS A 171 11.86 7.83 7.55
N HIS A 172 12.02 6.51 7.47
CA HIS A 172 12.41 5.70 8.61
C HIS A 172 13.87 5.87 9.02
N HIS A 173 14.76 6.21 8.09
CA HIS A 173 16.13 6.62 8.41
C HIS A 173 16.13 7.91 9.23
N ARG A 174 15.36 8.92 8.81
CA ARG A 174 15.25 10.18 9.56
C ARG A 174 14.61 9.99 10.93
N ALA A 175 13.63 9.11 11.04
CA ALA A 175 13.00 8.78 12.32
C ALA A 175 13.91 7.95 13.25
N GLU A 176 14.96 7.30 12.74
CA GLU A 176 15.98 6.63 13.56
C GLU A 176 16.97 7.63 14.17
N LEU A 177 17.15 8.79 13.54
CA LEU A 177 18.10 9.83 13.96
C LEU A 177 17.49 10.89 14.89
N ALA A 178 16.16 10.90 15.05
CA ALA A 178 15.41 11.85 15.88
C ALA A 178 15.16 11.26 17.27
#